data_AF-A0AAJ6NGL1-F1
#
_entry.id   AF-A0AAJ6NGL1-F1
#
_cell.length_a   1.000
_cell.length_b   1.000
_cell.length_c   1.000
_cell.angle_alpha   90.00
_cell.angle_beta   90.00
_cell.angle_gamma   90.00
#
_symmetry.space_group_name_H-M   'P 1'
#
loop_
_entity.id
_entity.type
_entity.pdbx_description
1 polymer ?
#
loop_
_entity_poly.entity_id
_entity_poly.type
_entity_poly.pdbx_seq_one_letter_code
_entity_poly.pdbx_strand_id
1 'polypeptide(L)'
;MKKILVLIFALSTVGTSSVASVEQYVNAVDKIRSTYAQDIRGFLRGLNPQLTQFTPEQQAKYCQINQRYIQDMSDAIERNRSSLPPQYASMTKQDLIKQVAESKEMQMLAKYSVQCDFK
;
A
#
# COMPACT_ATOMS: atom_id res chain seq x y z
N MET A 1 -16.01 -23.77 -48.37
CA MET A 1 -17.46 -23.81 -48.07
C MET A 1 -17.71 -24.80 -46.94
N LYS A 2 -18.67 -24.50 -46.05
CA LYS A 2 -19.26 -25.36 -44.99
C LYS A 2 -18.34 -25.59 -43.76
N LYS A 3 -18.73 -25.41 -42.49
CA LYS A 3 -19.96 -24.92 -41.83
C LYS A 3 -19.57 -24.60 -40.37
N ILE A 4 -20.30 -23.65 -39.81
CA ILE A 4 -20.33 -23.15 -38.43
C ILE A 4 -20.32 -24.27 -37.37
N LEU A 5 -19.56 -24.07 -36.29
CA LEU A 5 -19.99 -24.43 -34.94
C LEU A 5 -19.42 -23.39 -33.95
N VAL A 6 -20.19 -22.31 -33.82
CA VAL A 6 -20.09 -21.32 -32.76
C VAL A 6 -20.57 -22.01 -31.47
N LEU A 7 -19.64 -22.32 -30.57
CA LEU A 7 -19.95 -22.80 -29.22
C LEU A 7 -20.11 -21.57 -28.32
N ILE A 8 -21.36 -21.12 -28.22
CA ILE A 8 -21.82 -20.17 -27.19
C ILE A 8 -21.80 -20.95 -25.87
N PHE A 9 -20.78 -20.77 -25.05
CA PHE A 9 -20.81 -21.20 -23.66
C PHE A 9 -21.51 -20.11 -22.86
N ALA A 10 -22.84 -20.25 -22.75
CA ALA A 10 -23.63 -19.48 -21.81
C ALA A 10 -23.59 -20.15 -20.43
N LEU A 11 -23.41 -19.30 -19.41
CA LEU A 11 -23.82 -19.48 -18.02
C LEU A 11 -22.99 -20.46 -17.18
N SER A 12 -21.99 -19.91 -16.51
CA SER A 12 -22.04 -19.90 -15.05
C SER A 12 -21.83 -18.46 -14.57
N THR A 13 -22.89 -17.89 -13.99
CA THR A 13 -22.80 -16.67 -13.18
C THR A 13 -21.98 -17.00 -11.94
N VAL A 14 -20.65 -17.00 -12.07
CA VAL A 14 -19.75 -16.86 -10.94
C VAL A 14 -19.89 -15.40 -10.50
N GLY A 15 -20.29 -15.18 -9.24
CA GLY A 15 -20.62 -13.86 -8.71
C GLY A 15 -19.64 -12.78 -9.19
N THR A 16 -20.16 -11.82 -9.93
CA THR A 16 -19.41 -10.68 -10.50
C THR A 16 -18.78 -9.78 -9.44
N SER A 17 -19.02 -10.07 -8.17
CA SER A 17 -18.51 -9.34 -7.01
C SER A 17 -17.04 -9.61 -6.69
N SER A 18 -16.48 -10.78 -7.03
CA SER A 18 -15.09 -11.11 -6.67
C SER A 18 -14.05 -10.55 -7.66
N VAL A 19 -14.38 -10.44 -8.94
CA VAL A 19 -13.46 -9.89 -9.96
C VAL A 19 -13.35 -8.37 -9.81
N ALA A 20 -14.46 -7.68 -9.59
CA ALA A 20 -14.50 -6.23 -9.45
C ALA A 20 -13.74 -5.72 -8.21
N SER A 21 -13.76 -6.48 -7.11
CA SER A 21 -13.10 -6.13 -5.84
C SER A 21 -11.59 -6.39 -5.85
N VAL A 22 -11.10 -7.40 -6.58
CA VAL A 22 -9.66 -7.56 -6.81
C VAL A 22 -9.12 -6.41 -7.65
N GLU A 23 -9.83 -6.01 -8.70
CA GLU A 23 -9.45 -4.84 -9.51
C GLU A 23 -9.48 -3.55 -8.68
N GLN A 24 -10.51 -3.35 -7.85
CA GLN A 24 -10.58 -2.24 -6.90
C GLN A 24 -9.40 -2.22 -5.93
N TYR A 25 -9.00 -3.38 -5.39
CA TYR A 25 -7.84 -3.48 -4.52
C TYR A 25 -6.54 -3.11 -5.25
N VAL A 26 -6.31 -3.65 -6.44
CA VAL A 26 -5.10 -3.35 -7.24
C VAL A 26 -5.02 -1.85 -7.55
N ASN A 27 -6.12 -1.28 -8.05
CA ASN A 27 -6.19 0.16 -8.35
C ASN A 27 -5.97 1.03 -7.09
N ALA A 28 -6.53 0.61 -5.95
CA ALA A 28 -6.31 1.29 -4.67
C ALA A 28 -4.83 1.22 -4.26
N VAL A 29 -4.21 0.04 -4.30
CA VAL A 29 -2.80 -0.16 -3.94
C VAL A 29 -1.88 0.66 -4.85
N ASP A 30 -2.12 0.69 -6.15
CA ASP A 30 -1.33 1.49 -7.10
C ASP A 30 -1.41 2.98 -6.78
N LYS A 31 -2.62 3.48 -6.49
CA LYS A 31 -2.82 4.87 -6.08
C LYS A 31 -2.12 5.19 -4.74
N ILE A 32 -2.24 4.30 -3.77
CA ILE A 32 -1.61 4.45 -2.44
C ILE A 32 -0.09 4.51 -2.57
N ARG A 33 0.50 3.58 -3.33
CA ARG A 33 1.94 3.54 -3.58
C ARG A 33 2.44 4.75 -4.36
N SER A 34 1.69 5.20 -5.36
CA SER A 34 2.03 6.42 -6.11
C SER A 34 2.02 7.65 -5.19
N THR A 35 0.99 7.79 -4.35
CA THR A 35 0.89 8.88 -3.37
C THR A 35 2.04 8.84 -2.37
N TYR A 36 2.31 7.68 -1.79
CA TYR A 36 3.42 7.50 -0.86
C TYR A 36 4.77 7.85 -1.49
N ALA A 37 5.03 7.38 -2.72
CA ALA A 37 6.26 7.70 -3.43
C ALA A 37 6.40 9.20 -3.72
N GLN A 38 5.30 9.88 -4.05
CA GLN A 38 5.30 11.34 -4.24
C GLN A 38 5.59 12.07 -2.92
N ASP A 39 4.90 11.70 -1.84
CA ASP A 39 5.06 12.30 -0.51
C ASP A 39 6.48 12.13 0.03
N ILE A 40 7.04 10.92 -0.03
CA ILE A 40 8.41 10.63 0.42
C ILE A 40 9.43 11.38 -0.43
N ARG A 41 9.31 11.36 -1.77
CA ARG A 41 10.24 12.12 -2.64
C ARG A 41 10.16 13.61 -2.36
N GLY A 42 8.96 14.15 -2.17
CA GLY A 42 8.74 15.55 -1.81
C GLY A 42 9.41 15.90 -0.49
N PHE A 43 9.19 15.07 0.53
CA PHE A 43 9.83 15.21 1.84
C PHE A 43 11.37 15.20 1.72
N LEU A 44 11.94 14.16 1.08
CA LEU A 44 13.39 14.01 0.97
C LEU A 44 14.06 15.15 0.18
N ARG A 45 13.41 15.66 -0.88
CA ARG A 45 13.90 16.83 -1.63
C ARG A 45 13.91 18.12 -0.80
N GLY A 46 13.06 18.20 0.23
CA GLY A 46 13.00 19.33 1.15
C GLY A 46 14.05 19.27 2.27
N LEU A 47 14.81 18.19 2.39
CA LEU A 47 15.85 18.05 3.42
C LEU A 47 17.13 18.78 3.01
N ASN A 48 17.83 19.33 3.99
CA ASN A 48 19.19 19.80 3.81
C ASN A 48 20.11 18.59 3.54
N PRO A 49 20.91 18.56 2.44
CA PRO A 49 21.80 17.43 2.15
C PRO A 49 22.91 17.21 3.19
N GLN A 50 23.21 18.21 4.02
CA GLN A 50 24.19 18.12 5.13
C GLN A 50 23.54 17.81 6.50
N LEU A 51 22.25 17.49 6.50
CA LEU A 51 21.50 17.04 7.67
C LEU A 51 22.21 15.89 8.38
N THR A 52 22.43 16.04 9.68
CA THR A 52 22.93 14.97 10.57
C THR A 52 21.82 14.34 11.41
N GLN A 53 20.68 15.01 11.59
CA GLN A 53 19.50 14.54 12.31
C GLN A 53 18.24 15.27 11.84
N PHE A 54 17.07 14.63 11.91
CA PHE A 54 15.80 15.30 11.62
C PHE A 54 15.45 16.30 12.72
N THR A 55 14.83 17.42 12.36
CA THR A 55 14.11 18.25 13.34
C THR A 55 12.84 17.53 13.81
N PRO A 56 12.25 17.92 14.95
CA PRO A 56 10.98 17.36 15.41
C PRO A 56 9.88 17.44 14.35
N GLU A 57 9.83 18.53 13.57
CA GLU A 57 8.85 18.73 12.51
C GLU A 57 9.11 17.79 11.32
N GLN A 58 10.38 17.59 10.94
CA GLN A 58 10.76 16.66 9.89
C GLN A 58 10.44 15.21 10.28
N GLN A 59 10.72 14.83 11.53
CA GLN A 59 10.36 13.52 12.07
C GLN A 59 8.85 13.34 12.08
N ALA A 60 8.09 14.31 12.61
CA ALA A 60 6.63 14.25 12.62
C ALA A 60 6.06 14.11 11.21
N LYS A 61 6.58 14.87 10.24
CA LYS A 61 6.16 14.80 8.84
C LYS A 61 6.44 13.43 8.22
N TYR A 62 7.65 12.91 8.41
CA TYR A 62 8.05 11.61 7.90
C TYR A 62 7.21 10.47 8.52
N CYS A 63 7.00 10.50 9.83
CA CYS A 63 6.15 9.51 10.51
C CYS A 63 4.69 9.62 10.05
N GLN A 64 4.17 10.83 9.82
CA GLN A 64 2.82 11.03 9.30
C GLN A 64 2.63 10.43 7.90
N ILE A 65 3.63 10.55 7.01
CA ILE A 65 3.57 9.97 5.65
C ILE A 65 3.47 8.44 5.74
N ASN A 66 4.33 7.81 6.54
CA ASN A 66 4.33 6.36 6.72
C ASN A 66 3.07 5.86 7.45
N GLN A 67 2.60 6.59 8.46
CA GLN A 67 1.35 6.29 9.18
C GLN A 67 0.14 6.32 8.23
N ARG A 68 0.07 7.31 7.32
CA ARG A 68 -0.97 7.37 6.30
C ARG A 68 -0.89 6.17 5.36
N TYR A 69 0.30 5.83 4.88
CA TYR A 69 0.48 4.65 4.03
C TYR A 69 -0.01 3.36 4.69
N ILE A 70 0.34 3.14 5.96
CA ILE A 70 -0.13 1.98 6.75
C ILE A 70 -1.66 1.97 6.83
N GLN A 71 -2.28 3.10 7.15
CA GLN A 71 -3.72 3.20 7.28
C GLN A 71 -4.43 2.97 5.94
N ASP A 72 -3.97 3.61 4.86
CA ASP A 72 -4.59 3.48 3.54
C ASP A 72 -4.50 2.04 3.03
N MET A 73 -3.35 1.37 3.22
CA MET A 73 -3.17 -0.04 2.89
C MET A 73 -4.08 -0.94 3.72
N SER A 74 -4.17 -0.69 5.03
CA SER A 74 -5.06 -1.44 5.94
C SER A 74 -6.51 -1.31 5.50
N ASP A 75 -6.96 -0.11 5.17
CA ASP A 75 -8.34 0.13 4.73
C ASP A 75 -8.62 -0.48 3.36
N ALA A 76 -7.65 -0.47 2.45
CA ALA A 76 -7.78 -1.12 1.14
C ALA A 76 -7.93 -2.64 1.28
N ILE A 77 -7.18 -3.26 2.20
CA ILE A 77 -7.33 -4.68 2.53
C ILE A 77 -8.70 -4.94 3.13
N GLU A 78 -9.11 -4.19 4.14
CA GLU A 78 -10.38 -4.41 4.83
C GLU A 78 -11.59 -4.31 3.89
N ARG A 79 -11.62 -3.27 3.05
CA ARG A 79 -12.70 -3.05 2.08
C ARG A 79 -12.83 -4.18 1.05
N ASN A 80 -11.74 -4.88 0.74
CA ASN A 80 -11.71 -5.91 -0.30
C ASN A 80 -11.48 -7.32 0.26
N ARG A 81 -11.39 -7.49 1.59
CA ARG A 81 -10.86 -8.68 2.28
C ARG A 81 -11.48 -9.99 1.81
N SER A 82 -12.80 -10.00 1.62
CA SER A 82 -13.57 -11.19 1.19
C SER A 82 -13.21 -11.71 -0.20
N SER A 83 -12.56 -10.88 -1.01
CA SER A 83 -12.24 -11.17 -2.41
C SER A 83 -10.75 -11.25 -2.67
N LEU A 84 -9.93 -10.99 -1.65
CA LEU A 84 -8.48 -11.11 -1.74
C LEU A 84 -8.02 -12.56 -1.59
N PRO A 85 -6.94 -12.95 -2.28
CA PRO A 85 -6.24 -14.19 -1.98
C PRO A 85 -5.85 -14.27 -0.49
N PRO A 86 -5.83 -15.48 0.13
CA PRO A 86 -5.63 -15.64 1.57
C PRO A 86 -4.42 -14.91 2.14
N GLN A 87 -3.30 -14.86 1.39
CA GLN A 87 -2.07 -14.19 1.81
C GLN A 87 -2.21 -12.67 2.02
N TYR A 88 -3.16 -12.03 1.32
CA TYR A 88 -3.46 -10.60 1.47
C TYR A 88 -4.65 -10.39 2.42
N ALA A 89 -5.64 -11.29 2.39
CA ALA A 89 -6.81 -11.24 3.26
C ALA A 89 -6.45 -11.46 4.75
N SER A 90 -5.39 -12.21 5.04
CA SER A 90 -4.89 -12.44 6.40
C SER A 90 -4.02 -11.31 6.93
N MET A 91 -3.58 -10.38 6.08
CA MET A 91 -2.65 -9.32 6.47
C MET A 91 -3.34 -8.35 7.43
N THR A 92 -2.72 -8.16 8.60
CA THR A 92 -3.22 -7.24 9.62
C THR A 92 -2.52 -5.89 9.51
N LYS A 93 -3.08 -4.88 10.20
CA LYS A 93 -2.42 -3.59 10.36
C LYS A 93 -1.06 -3.72 11.05
N GLN A 94 -0.92 -4.66 11.99
CA GLN A 94 0.35 -4.92 12.67
C GLN A 94 1.41 -5.51 11.72
N ASP A 95 0.99 -6.37 10.79
CA ASP A 95 1.90 -6.89 9.75
C ASP A 95 2.39 -5.75 8.84
N LEU A 96 1.51 -4.81 8.48
CA LEU A 96 1.88 -3.62 7.71
C LEU A 96 2.84 -2.71 8.49
N ILE A 97 2.59 -2.47 9.77
CA ILE A 97 3.49 -1.71 10.65
C ILE A 97 4.87 -2.37 10.67
N LYS A 98 4.92 -3.69 10.85
CA LYS A 98 6.16 -4.47 10.84
C LYS A 98 6.89 -4.32 9.50
N GLN A 99 6.20 -4.50 8.38
CA GLN A 99 6.80 -4.34 7.04
C GLN A 99 7.38 -2.94 6.82
N VAL A 100 6.68 -1.89 7.26
CA VAL A 100 7.19 -0.52 7.15
C VAL A 100 8.40 -0.33 8.05
N ALA A 101 8.34 -0.72 9.32
CA ALA A 101 9.43 -0.60 10.27
C ALA A 101 10.70 -1.37 9.82
N GLU A 102 10.52 -2.52 9.18
CA GLU A 102 11.61 -3.36 8.66
C GLU A 102 12.05 -2.98 7.23
N SER A 103 11.43 -1.96 6.61
CA SER A 103 11.79 -1.49 5.28
C SER A 103 13.22 -0.94 5.25
N LYS A 104 13.88 -1.07 4.09
CA LYS A 104 15.24 -0.52 3.89
C LYS A 104 15.23 0.98 4.08
N GLU A 105 14.18 1.65 3.65
CA GLU A 105 13.95 3.08 3.80
C GLU A 105 13.96 3.48 5.29
N MET A 106 13.19 2.81 6.14
CA MET A 106 13.19 3.06 7.59
C MET A 106 14.56 2.78 8.21
N GLN A 107 15.19 1.65 7.85
CA GLN A 107 16.52 1.29 8.37
C GLN A 107 17.60 2.30 7.99
N MET A 108 17.59 2.81 6.76
CA MET A 108 18.51 3.85 6.31
C MET A 108 18.33 5.16 7.08
N LEU A 109 17.11 5.45 7.52
CA LEU A 109 16.78 6.68 8.24
C LEU A 109 16.96 6.59 9.76
N ALA A 110 17.09 5.39 10.32
CA ALA A 110 17.36 5.18 11.74
C ALA A 110 18.61 5.93 12.24
N LYS A 111 19.63 6.09 11.38
CA LYS A 111 20.86 6.84 11.70
C LYS A 111 20.64 8.34 11.94
N TYR A 112 19.49 8.89 11.53
CA TYR A 112 19.09 10.28 11.77
C TYR A 112 18.19 10.43 13.01
N SER A 113 18.18 9.42 13.89
CA SER A 113 17.38 9.35 15.13
C SER A 113 15.87 9.44 14.91
N VAL A 114 15.40 9.00 13.73
CA VAL A 114 13.97 8.96 13.41
C VAL A 114 13.31 7.80 14.14
N GLN A 115 12.41 8.12 15.06
CA GLN A 115 11.57 7.13 15.75
C GLN A 115 10.11 7.42 15.46
N CYS A 116 9.43 6.49 14.80
CA CYS A 116 8.00 6.58 14.54
C CYS A 116 7.25 5.56 15.40
N ASP A 117 6.31 6.05 16.20
CA ASP A 117 5.34 5.23 16.92
C ASP A 117 4.11 5.03 16.04
N PHE A 118 4.11 3.96 15.25
CA PHE A 118 2.99 3.65 14.35
C PHE A 118 1.84 3.01 15.11
N LYS A 119 0.62 3.43 14.79
CA LYS A 119 -0.63 2.96 15.41
C LYS A 119 -1.57 2.33 14.40
#